data_AF-A0A7J2V0K8-F1
#
_entry.id   AF-A0A7J2V0K8-F1
#
_cell.length_a   1.000
_cell.length_b   1.000
_cell.length_c   1.000
_cell.angle_alpha   90.00
_cell.angle_beta   90.00
_cell.angle_gamma   90.00
#
_symmetry.space_group_name_H-M   'P 1'
#
loop_
_entity.id
_entity.type
_entity.pdbx_description
1 polymer ?
#
loop_
_entity_poly.entity_id
_entity_poly.type
_entity_poly.pdbx_seq_one_letter_code
_entity_poly.pdbx_strand_id
1 'polypeptide(L)'
;MNAVETIILIALALGIWYPLGSWAGRRLMRRKASTCIERGSLRIITPSSVLVEHKIPGYKYIGIYIEWLPFENPFNLAAKLAVRRSPIAVIKIQPEEPIPGEASITKSEIQGSAGELVGGYRVI
;
A
#
# COMPACT_ATOMS: atom_id res chain seq x y z
N MET A 1 16.56 -30.45 -23.10
CA MET A 1 15.44 -29.59 -22.73
C MET A 1 15.19 -28.66 -23.90
N ASN A 2 14.05 -28.81 -24.56
CA ASN A 2 13.74 -28.06 -25.78
C ASN A 2 13.24 -26.65 -25.43
N ALA A 3 13.31 -25.71 -26.37
CA ALA A 3 12.92 -24.32 -26.15
C ALA A 3 11.47 -24.19 -25.63
N VAL A 4 10.57 -25.02 -26.16
CA VAL A 4 9.16 -25.07 -25.75
C VAL A 4 9.00 -25.51 -24.29
N GLU A 5 9.70 -26.56 -23.86
CA GLU A 5 9.67 -27.04 -22.47
C GLU A 5 10.17 -25.95 -21.50
N THR A 6 11.21 -25.23 -21.90
CA THR A 6 11.77 -24.12 -21.11
C THR A 6 10.77 -22.99 -20.95
N ILE A 7 10.08 -22.60 -22.02
CA ILE A 7 9.04 -21.55 -21.99
C ILE A 7 7.88 -21.96 -21.08
N ILE A 8 7.43 -23.22 -21.17
CA ILE A 8 6.33 -23.74 -20.34
C ILE A 8 6.73 -23.70 -18.85
N LEU A 9 7.94 -24.15 -18.51
CA LEU A 9 8.43 -24.13 -17.14
C LEU A 9 8.52 -22.70 -16.58
N ILE A 10 9.00 -21.73 -17.37
CA ILE A 10 9.05 -20.33 -16.97
C ILE A 10 7.64 -19.78 -16.76
N ALA A 11 6.71 -20.06 -17.68
CA ALA A 11 5.32 -19.61 -17.56
C ALA A 11 4.64 -20.18 -16.32
N LEU A 12 4.84 -21.47 -16.02
CA LEU A 12 4.33 -22.11 -14.81
C LEU A 12 4.95 -21.50 -13.54
N ALA A 13 6.27 -21.28 -13.53
CA ALA A 13 6.95 -20.67 -12.39
C ALA A 13 6.41 -19.25 -12.11
N LEU A 14 6.21 -18.44 -13.14
CA LEU A 14 5.62 -17.10 -13.01
C LEU A 14 4.15 -17.15 -12.58
N GLY A 15 3.37 -18.10 -13.12
CA GLY A 15 1.97 -18.31 -12.74
C GLY A 15 1.81 -18.72 -11.27
N ILE A 16 2.67 -19.62 -10.79
CA ILE A 16 2.70 -20.08 -9.39
C ILE A 16 3.20 -18.96 -8.46
N TRP A 17 4.10 -18.09 -8.94
CA TRP A 17 4.62 -17.00 -8.14
C TRP A 17 3.53 -16.05 -7.66
N TYR A 18 2.59 -15.69 -8.53
CA TYR A 18 1.57 -14.68 -8.21
C TYR A 18 0.78 -15.00 -6.91
N PRO A 19 0.16 -16.18 -6.75
CA PRO A 19 -0.55 -16.52 -5.51
C PRO A 19 0.40 -16.65 -4.31
N LEU A 20 1.58 -17.25 -4.48
CA LEU A 20 2.55 -17.42 -3.40
C LEU A 20 3.09 -16.08 -2.90
N GLY A 21 3.50 -15.21 -3.82
CA GLY A 21 3.97 -13.87 -3.55
C GLY A 21 2.89 -13.02 -2.88
N SER A 22 1.66 -13.06 -3.38
CA SER A 22 0.52 -12.37 -2.77
C SER A 22 0.28 -12.82 -1.32
N TRP A 23 0.29 -14.13 -1.08
CA TRP A 23 0.14 -14.68 0.27
C TRP A 23 1.29 -14.30 1.20
N ALA A 24 2.53 -14.47 0.73
CA ALA A 24 3.74 -14.16 1.49
C ALA A 24 3.82 -12.66 1.84
N GLY A 25 3.56 -11.79 0.85
CA GLY A 25 3.56 -10.35 1.02
C GLY A 25 2.54 -9.88 2.05
N ARG A 26 1.28 -10.32 1.92
CA ARG A 26 0.23 -10.01 2.91
C ARG A 26 0.61 -10.48 4.31
N ARG A 27 1.21 -11.67 4.44
CA ARG A 27 1.62 -12.21 5.75
C ARG A 27 2.78 -11.43 6.36
N LEU A 28 3.77 -11.04 5.56
CA LEU A 28 4.91 -10.26 6.01
C LEU A 28 4.50 -8.84 6.41
N MET A 29 3.71 -8.16 5.56
CA MET A 29 3.17 -6.82 5.83
C MET A 29 2.32 -6.83 7.10
N ARG A 30 1.46 -7.85 7.29
CA ARG A 30 0.66 -7.99 8.52
C ARG A 30 1.53 -8.08 9.76
N ARG A 31 2.58 -8.91 9.75
CA ARG A 31 3.49 -9.08 10.89
C ARG A 31 4.25 -7.81 11.22
N LYS A 32 4.73 -7.09 10.21
CA LYS A 32 5.45 -5.82 10.42
C LYS A 32 4.54 -4.69 10.87
N ALA A 33 3.34 -4.60 10.31
CA ALA A 33 2.41 -3.54 10.67
C ALA A 33 1.72 -3.80 12.02
N SER A 34 1.54 -5.07 12.43
CA SER A 34 0.98 -5.39 13.75
C SER A 34 1.86 -4.91 14.89
N THR A 35 3.18 -4.83 14.71
CA THR A 35 4.08 -4.28 15.73
C THR A 35 4.00 -2.76 15.84
N CYS A 36 3.39 -2.08 14.87
CA CYS A 36 3.25 -0.62 14.85
C CYS A 36 1.89 -0.14 15.38
N ILE A 37 1.00 -1.06 15.75
CA ILE A 37 -0.35 -0.72 16.21
C ILE A 37 -0.40 -0.82 17.73
N GLU A 38 -0.32 0.34 18.38
CA GLU A 38 -0.66 0.45 19.80
C GLU A 38 -2.14 0.82 19.99
N ARG A 39 -2.67 1.71 19.16
CA ARG A 39 -4.07 2.17 19.17
C ARG A 39 -4.55 2.49 17.76
N GLY A 40 -5.28 1.58 17.12
CA GLY A 40 -5.73 1.80 15.75
C GLY A 40 -6.29 0.58 15.03
N SER A 41 -6.66 0.77 13.76
CA SER A 41 -7.08 -0.31 12.85
C SER A 41 -6.05 -0.54 11.76
N LEU A 42 -5.74 -1.82 11.52
CA LEU A 42 -4.89 -2.25 10.42
C LEU A 42 -5.72 -2.58 9.19
N ARG A 43 -5.38 -2.01 8.03
CA ARG A 43 -5.96 -2.41 6.75
C ARG A 43 -4.87 -2.75 5.74
N ILE A 44 -4.79 -4.01 5.35
CA ILE A 44 -3.92 -4.45 4.26
C ILE A 44 -4.62 -4.13 2.94
N ILE A 45 -4.05 -3.21 2.16
CA ILE A 45 -4.63 -2.77 0.88
C ILE A 45 -4.18 -3.71 -0.24
N THR A 46 -2.86 -3.92 -0.36
CA THR A 46 -2.26 -4.82 -1.34
C THR A 46 -1.26 -5.77 -0.65
N PRO A 47 -0.73 -6.80 -1.33
CA PRO A 47 0.38 -7.59 -0.80
C PRO A 47 1.63 -6.78 -0.45
N SER A 48 1.75 -5.59 -1.02
CA SER A 48 2.93 -4.72 -0.95
C SER A 48 2.70 -3.49 -0.06
N SER A 49 1.44 -3.22 0.34
CA SER A 49 1.06 -1.99 1.03
C SER A 49 0.04 -2.18 2.14
N VAL A 50 0.17 -1.34 3.16
CA VAL A 50 -0.66 -1.39 4.36
C VAL A 50 -1.02 0.02 4.83
N LEU A 51 -2.23 0.18 5.33
CA LEU A 51 -2.71 1.41 5.94
C LEU A 51 -2.94 1.14 7.43
N VAL A 52 -2.34 1.96 8.27
CA VAL A 52 -2.56 1.96 9.72
C VAL A 52 -3.31 3.23 10.07
N GLU A 53 -4.52 3.08 10.60
CA GLU A 53 -5.34 4.21 11.03
C GLU A 53 -5.28 4.34 12.55
N HIS A 54 -4.90 5.51 13.05
CA HIS A 54 -4.83 5.82 14.47
C HIS A 54 -5.96 6.78 14.86
N LYS A 55 -6.51 6.55 16.06
CA LYS A 55 -7.46 7.48 16.69
C LYS A 55 -6.74 8.19 17.83
N ILE A 56 -6.44 9.47 17.63
CA ILE A 56 -5.77 10.32 18.61
C ILE A 56 -6.67 11.53 18.89
N PRO A 57 -6.96 11.85 20.16
CA PRO A 57 -7.73 13.05 20.52
C PRO A 57 -7.10 14.31 19.90
N GLY A 58 -7.92 15.21 19.35
CA GLY A 58 -7.47 16.43 18.66
C GLY A 58 -7.20 16.26 17.16
N TYR A 59 -7.29 15.02 16.64
CA TYR A 59 -7.17 14.74 15.21
C TYR A 59 -8.37 13.94 14.72
N LYS A 60 -9.01 14.45 13.64
CA LYS A 60 -10.09 13.76 12.95
C LYS A 60 -9.62 12.47 12.29
N TYR A 61 -8.40 12.46 11.77
CA TYR A 61 -7.82 11.27 11.12
C TYR A 61 -6.29 11.29 11.14
N ILE A 62 -5.68 10.16 11.51
CA ILE A 62 -4.25 9.91 11.28
C ILE A 62 -4.12 8.56 10.59
N GLY A 63 -3.61 8.57 9.35
CA GLY A 63 -3.39 7.37 8.55
C GLY A 63 -1.94 7.28 8.09
N ILE A 64 -1.30 6.14 8.34
CA ILE A 64 0.06 5.85 7.87
C ILE A 64 -0.05 4.78 6.79
N TYR A 65 0.21 5.18 5.55
CA TYR A 65 0.32 4.27 4.41
C TYR A 65 1.78 3.86 4.24
N ILE A 66 2.06 2.56 4.28
CA ILE A 66 3.41 2.02 4.09
C ILE A 66 3.40 1.13 2.85
N GLU A 67 4.30 1.41 1.92
CA GLU A 67 4.57 0.58 0.74
C GLU A 67 6.00 0.03 0.83
N TRP A 68 6.15 -1.29 0.73
CA TRP A 68 7.45 -1.92 0.95
C TRP A 68 8.00 -2.69 -0.23
N LEU A 69 7.53 -3.92 -0.49
CA LEU A 69 8.12 -4.80 -1.49
C LEU A 69 7.06 -5.28 -2.49
N PRO A 70 7.34 -5.26 -3.81
CA PRO A 70 6.38 -5.64 -4.84
C PRO A 70 6.34 -7.17 -5.00
N PHE A 71 5.58 -7.86 -4.13
CA PHE A 71 5.53 -9.32 -4.13
C PHE A 71 4.85 -9.94 -5.36
N GLU A 72 4.11 -9.14 -6.12
CA GLU A 72 3.35 -9.58 -7.30
C GLU A 72 4.26 -9.93 -8.49
N ASN A 73 5.48 -9.38 -8.55
CA ASN A 73 6.43 -9.65 -9.62
C ASN A 73 7.80 -10.06 -9.05
N PRO A 74 8.28 -11.28 -9.35
CA PRO A 74 9.53 -11.80 -8.78
C PRO A 74 10.75 -10.99 -9.21
N PHE A 75 10.77 -10.48 -10.44
CA PHE A 75 11.87 -9.67 -10.95
C PHE A 75 11.92 -8.29 -10.27
N ASN A 76 10.76 -7.65 -10.08
CA ASN A 76 10.68 -6.38 -9.36
C ASN A 76 11.07 -6.54 -7.90
N LEU A 77 10.66 -7.64 -7.27
CA LEU A 77 11.07 -7.97 -5.91
C LEU A 77 12.59 -8.12 -5.81
N ALA A 78 13.18 -8.93 -6.71
CA ALA A 78 14.63 -9.14 -6.76
C ALA A 78 15.39 -7.84 -7.00
N ALA A 79 14.93 -7.00 -7.94
CA ALA A 79 15.53 -5.70 -8.23
C ALA A 79 15.45 -4.76 -7.01
N LYS A 80 14.29 -4.66 -6.34
CA LYS A 80 14.13 -3.79 -5.17
C LYS A 80 14.97 -4.26 -3.98
N LEU A 81 15.14 -5.57 -3.80
CA LEU A 81 16.04 -6.15 -2.80
C LEU A 81 17.52 -5.89 -3.13
N ALA A 82 17.92 -6.02 -4.40
CA ALA A 82 19.29 -5.74 -4.84
C ALA A 82 19.68 -4.27 -4.64
N VAL A 83 18.76 -3.34 -4.96
CA VAL A 83 18.97 -1.90 -4.79
C VAL A 83 18.78 -1.46 -3.33
N ARG A 84 18.34 -2.36 -2.43
CA ARG A 84 18.09 -2.07 -1.00
C ARG A 84 17.23 -0.82 -0.77
N ARG A 85 16.23 -0.59 -1.63
CA ARG A 85 15.36 0.58 -1.48
C ARG A 85 14.58 0.50 -0.16
N SER A 86 14.63 1.58 0.60
CA SER A 86 13.86 1.73 1.82
C SER A 86 12.35 1.63 1.55
N PRO A 87 11.54 1.15 2.51
CA PRO A 87 10.10 1.29 2.46
C PRO A 87 9.72 2.77 2.33
N ILE A 88 8.64 3.05 1.60
CA ILE A 88 8.05 4.38 1.51
C ILE A 88 6.89 4.43 2.50
N ALA A 89 6.85 5.46 3.34
CA ALA A 89 5.73 5.73 4.22
C ALA A 89 5.16 7.11 3.91
N VAL A 90 3.84 7.17 3.71
CA VAL A 90 3.07 8.40 3.55
C VAL A 90 2.20 8.55 4.79
N ILE A 91 2.38 9.65 5.51
CA ILE A 91 1.62 9.96 6.71
C ILE A 91 0.59 11.03 6.34
N LYS A 92 -0.67 10.73 6.60
CA LYS A 92 -1.79 11.65 6.41
C LYS A 92 -2.35 12.01 7.78
N ILE A 93 -2.35 13.29 8.09
CA ILE A 93 -2.86 13.84 9.34
C ILE A 93 -3.96 14.82 8.96
N GLN A 94 -5.11 14.69 9.61
CA GLN A 94 -6.23 15.61 9.50
C GLN A 94 -6.59 16.05 10.92
N PRO A 95 -6.28 17.29 11.31
CA PRO A 95 -6.69 17.85 12.60
C PRO A 95 -8.22 17.98 12.69
N GLU A 96 -8.75 18.06 13.90
CA GLU A 96 -10.18 18.35 14.12
C GLU A 96 -10.57 19.74 13.61
N GLU A 97 -9.71 20.72 13.83
CA GLU A 97 -9.83 22.06 13.26
C GLU A 97 -9.01 22.14 11.97
N PRO A 98 -9.62 22.46 10.82
CA PRO A 98 -8.90 22.54 9.56
C PRO A 98 -7.86 23.65 9.60
N ILE A 99 -6.61 23.31 9.31
CA ILE A 99 -5.54 24.31 9.13
C ILE A 99 -5.85 25.04 7.80
N PRO A 100 -5.98 26.37 7.81
CA PRO A 100 -6.23 27.13 6.59
C PRO A 100 -5.14 26.85 5.55
N GLY A 101 -5.51 26.26 4.40
CA GLY A 101 -4.60 26.00 3.28
C GLY A 101 -4.23 24.54 3.02
N GLU A 102 -4.66 23.58 3.84
CA GLU A 102 -4.40 22.15 3.61
C GLU A 102 -5.62 21.41 3.03
N ALA A 103 -5.45 20.76 1.88
CA ALA A 103 -6.47 19.93 1.24
C ALA A 103 -6.59 18.58 1.96
N SER A 104 -7.49 18.48 2.95
CA SER A 104 -7.74 17.23 3.66
C SER A 104 -8.74 16.35 2.90
N ILE A 105 -8.27 15.35 2.14
CA ILE A 105 -9.17 14.39 1.50
C ILE A 105 -9.78 13.48 2.58
N THR A 106 -11.08 13.56 2.84
CA THR A 106 -11.76 12.75 3.85
C THR A 106 -12.42 11.52 3.20
N LYS A 107 -12.49 10.38 3.90
CA LYS A 107 -13.11 9.14 3.37
C LYS A 107 -14.59 9.31 2.95
N SER A 108 -15.29 10.29 3.51
CA SER A 108 -16.65 10.70 3.11
C SER A 108 -16.70 11.35 1.72
N GLU A 109 -15.62 11.97 1.24
CA GLU A 109 -15.55 12.57 -0.10
C GLU A 109 -15.35 11.51 -1.19
N ILE A 110 -14.77 10.35 -0.83
CA ILE A 110 -14.55 9.22 -1.74
C ILE A 110 -15.86 8.46 -2.02
N GLN A 111 -16.84 8.52 -1.12
CA GLN A 111 -18.11 7.78 -1.27
C GLN A 111 -19.26 8.64 -1.85
N GLY A 112 -19.10 9.96 -1.93
CA GLY A 112 -20.23 10.88 -2.14
C GLY A 112 -20.30 11.62 -3.47
N SER A 113 -19.25 11.66 -4.29
CA SER A 113 -19.27 12.58 -5.45
C SER A 113 -18.46 12.04 -6.62
N ALA A 114 -19.14 11.89 -7.76
CA ALA A 114 -18.51 12.02 -9.05
C ALA A 114 -17.66 13.29 -9.01
N GLY A 115 -16.34 13.15 -9.16
CA GLY A 115 -15.40 14.23 -8.97
C GLY A 115 -15.72 15.40 -9.90
N GLU A 116 -16.14 16.51 -9.31
CA GLU A 116 -16.21 17.79 -10.00
C GLU A 116 -14.84 18.47 -9.89
N LEU A 117 -14.28 18.82 -11.05
CA LEU A 117 -13.05 19.58 -11.17
C LEU A 117 -13.27 20.98 -10.63
N VAL A 118 -12.62 21.32 -9.51
CA VAL A 118 -12.48 22.70 -9.06
C VAL A 118 -10.99 23.02 -8.95
N GLY A 119 -10.50 23.91 -9.80
CA GLY A 119 -9.16 24.51 -9.66
C GLY A 119 -7.98 23.73 -10.25
N GLY A 120 -8.20 22.72 -11.10
CA GLY A 120 -7.14 22.17 -11.97
C GLY A 120 -6.21 21.11 -11.35
N TYR A 121 -6.54 20.52 -10.20
CA TYR A 121 -5.72 19.46 -9.61
C TYR A 121 -6.46 18.11 -9.53
N ARG A 122 -5.78 17.09 -10.05
CA ARG A 122 -6.13 15.67 -9.93
C ARG A 122 -5.27 15.06 -8.83
N VAL A 123 -5.91 14.60 -7.76
CA VAL A 123 -5.22 13.78 -6.75
C VAL A 123 -5.62 12.32 -6.99
N ILE A 124 -4.63 11.44 -7.15
CA ILE A 124 -4.76 10.01 -7.47
C ILE A 124 -5.30 9.25 -6.27
#